data_AF-R7JFU8-F1
#
_entry.id   AF-R7JFU8-F1
#
_cell.length_a   1.000
_cell.length_b   1.000
_cell.length_c   1.000
_cell.angle_alpha   90.00
_cell.angle_beta   90.00
_cell.angle_gamma   90.00
#
_symmetry.space_group_name_H-M   'P 1'
#
loop_
_entity.id
_entity.type
_entity.pdbx_description
1 polymer ?
#
loop_
_entity_poly.entity_id
_entity_poly.type
_entity_poly.pdbx_seq_one_letter_code
_entity_poly.pdbx_strand_id
1 'polypeptide(L)'
;MSWDEKDWSNTYITGKPERFGKSEIKDRDYDNEICHHIKLYGFDVPCLSYPVELDRLAKSFGVMIEYRYLGGEYHCYDYRDFDPILSKEEIEQRDLVQETYDIVSKY
;
A
#
# COMPACT_ATOMS: atom_id res chain seq x y z
N MET A 1 1.96 -32.79 -5.71
CA MET A 1 1.82 -31.34 -5.42
C MET A 1 0.58 -30.88 -6.15
N SER A 2 -0.36 -30.27 -5.42
CA SER A 2 -1.70 -29.93 -5.88
C SER A 2 -1.65 -28.76 -6.87
N TRP A 3 -2.39 -28.83 -7.97
CA TRP A 3 -2.51 -27.80 -9.01
C TRP A 3 -3.33 -26.56 -8.59
N ASP A 4 -3.57 -26.38 -7.28
CA ASP A 4 -4.39 -25.31 -6.69
C ASP A 4 -3.57 -24.28 -5.88
N GLU A 5 -2.27 -24.12 -6.17
CA GLU A 5 -1.49 -23.04 -5.56
C GLU A 5 -1.90 -21.71 -6.21
N LYS A 6 -2.94 -21.09 -5.66
CA LYS A 6 -3.32 -19.72 -5.98
C LYS A 6 -2.22 -18.79 -5.48
N ASP A 7 -1.81 -17.87 -6.34
CA ASP A 7 -0.92 -16.79 -5.95
C ASP A 7 -1.63 -15.83 -5.01
N TRP A 8 -0.85 -15.17 -4.18
CA TRP A 8 -1.34 -14.16 -3.26
C TRP A 8 -0.32 -13.08 -2.99
N SER A 9 -0.83 -11.89 -2.71
CA SER A 9 -0.04 -10.78 -2.21
C SER A 9 -0.74 -10.12 -1.03
N ASN A 10 0.06 -9.60 -0.11
CA ASN A 10 -0.39 -8.75 0.98
C ASN A 10 0.29 -7.40 0.85
N THR A 11 -0.49 -6.32 0.92
CA THR A 11 0.02 -4.96 0.97
C THR A 11 -0.55 -4.24 2.18
N TYR A 12 0.31 -3.73 3.05
CA TYR A 12 -0.08 -2.90 4.18
C TYR A 12 0.28 -1.45 3.91
N ILE A 13 -0.61 -0.54 4.28
CA ILE A 13 -0.41 0.91 4.20
C ILE A 13 -0.60 1.46 5.60
N THR A 14 0.41 2.11 6.16
CA THR A 14 0.37 2.66 7.53
C THR A 14 0.75 4.14 7.54
N GLY A 15 -0.02 4.96 8.25
CA GLY A 15 0.32 6.36 8.45
C GLY A 15 -0.82 7.19 9.05
N LYS A 16 -0.63 8.51 9.11
CA LYS A 16 -1.62 9.43 9.65
C LYS A 16 -2.89 9.49 8.76
N PRO A 17 -4.10 9.61 9.34
CA PRO A 17 -5.36 9.61 8.58
C PRO A 17 -5.41 10.63 7.44
N GLU A 18 -4.92 11.85 7.68
CA GLU A 18 -4.92 12.93 6.70
C GLU A 18 -4.07 12.64 5.45
N ARG A 19 -3.20 11.62 5.52
CA ARG A 19 -2.34 11.19 4.41
C ARG A 19 -3.02 10.17 3.48
N PHE A 20 -4.23 9.70 3.79
CA PHE A 20 -4.93 8.72 2.96
C PHE A 20 -5.84 9.35 1.88
N GLY A 21 -6.03 10.68 1.91
CA GLY A 21 -6.86 11.38 0.94
C GLY A 21 -8.34 10.98 1.04
N LYS A 22 -8.91 10.55 -0.08
CA LYS A 22 -10.33 10.14 -0.18
C LYS A 22 -10.65 8.82 0.51
N SER A 23 -9.66 7.99 0.82
CA SER A 23 -9.91 6.68 1.40
C SER A 23 -10.46 6.85 2.82
N GLU A 24 -11.73 6.54 3.03
CA GLU A 24 -12.32 6.49 4.38
C GLU A 24 -11.85 5.22 5.10
N ILE A 25 -10.88 5.37 6.01
CA ILE A 25 -10.45 4.25 6.83
C ILE A 25 -10.97 4.42 8.25
N LYS A 26 -11.68 3.38 8.70
CA LYS A 26 -12.46 3.39 9.94
C LYS A 26 -11.68 2.88 11.15
N ASP A 27 -10.62 2.12 10.92
CA ASP A 27 -9.81 1.52 11.97
C ASP A 27 -8.61 2.42 12.29
N ARG A 28 -8.54 2.87 13.55
CA ARG A 28 -7.41 3.63 14.11
C ARG A 28 -6.66 2.73 15.08
N ASP A 29 -5.35 2.74 14.99
CA ASP A 29 -4.47 2.08 15.95
C ASP A 29 -4.09 3.03 17.11
N TYR A 30 -3.41 2.50 18.13
CA TYR A 30 -3.07 3.19 19.37
C TYR A 30 -2.26 4.48 19.19
N ASP A 31 -1.53 4.64 18.08
CA ASP A 31 -0.64 5.78 17.82
C ASP A 31 -1.28 6.88 16.94
N ASN A 32 -2.62 6.90 16.83
CA ASN A 32 -3.39 7.75 15.89
C ASN A 32 -3.07 7.49 14.40
N GLU A 33 -2.29 6.47 14.10
CA GLU A 33 -2.08 5.98 12.76
C GLU A 33 -3.22 5.04 12.34
N ILE A 34 -3.36 4.92 11.04
CA ILE A 34 -4.26 4.00 10.39
C ILE A 34 -3.42 2.95 9.69
N CYS A 35 -3.86 1.69 9.75
CA CYS A 35 -3.30 0.60 8.97
C CYS A 35 -4.39 0.03 8.05
N HIS A 36 -4.16 0.08 6.74
CA HIS A 36 -5.02 -0.52 5.73
C HIS A 36 -4.36 -1.74 5.10
N HIS A 37 -5.12 -2.81 4.89
CA HIS A 37 -4.62 -4.06 4.31
C HIS A 37 -5.32 -4.37 2.99
N ILE A 38 -4.54 -4.41 1.91
CA ILE A 38 -4.97 -4.91 0.60
C ILE A 38 -4.47 -6.34 0.47
N LYS A 39 -5.38 -7.25 0.11
CA LYS A 39 -5.10 -8.67 -0.03
C LYS A 39 -5.63 -9.19 -1.35
N LEU A 40 -4.72 -9.69 -2.19
CA LEU A 40 -5.06 -10.27 -3.49
C LEU A 40 -4.86 -11.78 -3.47
N TYR A 41 -5.75 -12.49 -4.15
CA TYR A 41 -5.72 -13.95 -4.32
C TYR A 41 -6.19 -14.31 -5.73
N GLY A 42 -5.45 -15.15 -6.43
CA GLY A 42 -5.82 -15.59 -7.78
C GLY A 42 -4.68 -16.30 -8.49
N PHE A 43 -4.93 -16.82 -9.68
CA PHE A 43 -3.87 -17.41 -10.54
C PHE A 43 -2.94 -16.36 -11.15
N ASP A 44 -3.37 -15.11 -11.07
CA ASP A 44 -2.93 -14.02 -11.90
C ASP A 44 -2.41 -12.86 -10.99
N VAL A 45 -2.09 -13.13 -9.72
CA VAL A 45 -1.56 -12.07 -8.84
C VAL A 45 -0.16 -11.65 -9.32
N PRO A 46 0.09 -10.37 -9.63
CA PRO A 46 1.38 -9.95 -10.14
C PRO A 46 2.45 -10.01 -9.04
N CYS A 47 3.60 -10.58 -9.39
CA CYS A 47 4.81 -10.53 -8.58
C CYS A 47 5.60 -9.26 -8.90
N LEU A 48 5.53 -8.26 -8.02
CA LEU A 48 6.30 -7.04 -8.19
C LEU A 48 7.72 -7.24 -7.68
N SER A 49 8.67 -7.55 -8.58
CA SER A 49 10.07 -7.81 -8.22
C SER A 49 10.79 -6.59 -7.63
N TYR A 50 10.39 -5.37 -8.03
CA TYR A 50 10.91 -4.12 -7.48
C TYR A 50 9.87 -3.00 -7.65
N PRO A 51 8.95 -2.83 -6.69
CA PRO A 51 7.81 -1.93 -6.85
C PRO A 51 8.20 -0.46 -6.63
N VAL A 52 8.97 0.12 -7.55
CA VAL A 52 9.36 1.54 -7.55
C VAL A 52 8.15 2.47 -7.47
N GLU A 53 7.02 2.06 -8.04
CA GLU A 53 5.77 2.81 -7.94
C GLU A 53 5.26 2.88 -6.49
N LEU A 54 5.39 1.81 -5.70
CA LEU A 54 5.02 1.81 -4.28
C LEU A 54 5.96 2.69 -3.44
N ASP A 55 7.27 2.66 -3.71
CA ASP A 55 8.24 3.56 -3.06
C ASP A 55 7.89 5.03 -3.32
N ARG A 56 7.66 5.40 -4.58
CA ARG A 56 7.27 6.76 -4.96
C ARG A 56 5.95 7.17 -4.32
N LEU A 57 4.97 6.26 -4.24
CA LEU A 57 3.68 6.53 -3.64
C LEU A 57 3.82 6.74 -2.13
N ALA A 58 4.53 5.85 -1.44
CA ALA A 58 4.81 5.95 -0.01
C ALA A 58 5.50 7.28 0.33
N LYS A 59 6.51 7.66 -0.45
CA LYS A 59 7.21 8.95 -0.30
C LYS A 59 6.30 10.15 -0.57
N SER A 60 5.44 10.06 -1.58
CA SER A 60 4.57 11.18 -1.97
C SER A 60 3.57 11.54 -0.88
N PHE A 61 2.99 10.53 -0.25
CA PHE A 61 2.00 10.68 0.82
C PHE A 61 2.62 10.70 2.23
N GLY A 62 3.92 10.40 2.37
CA GLY A 62 4.58 10.30 3.67
C GLY A 62 4.02 9.15 4.51
N VAL A 63 3.86 7.97 3.92
CA VAL A 63 3.30 6.79 4.59
C VAL A 63 4.29 5.63 4.55
N MET A 64 3.99 4.57 5.27
CA MET A 64 4.64 3.28 5.10
C MET A 64 3.81 2.41 4.17
N ILE A 65 4.45 1.78 3.18
CA ILE A 65 3.84 0.73 2.37
C ILE A 65 4.71 -0.53 2.45
N GLU A 66 4.10 -1.64 2.85
CA GLU A 66 4.72 -2.96 2.87
C GLU A 66 4.06 -3.85 1.85
N TYR A 67 4.83 -4.57 1.02
CA TYR A 67 4.33 -5.51 0.03
C TYR A 67 5.05 -6.86 0.13
N ARG A 68 4.29 -7.95 0.03
CA ARG A 68 4.80 -9.32 -0.04
C ARG A 68 4.00 -10.17 -1.01
N TYR A 69 4.68 -10.89 -1.90
CA TYR A 69 4.11 -11.89 -2.80
C TYR A 69 4.56 -13.31 -2.42
N LEU A 70 3.64 -14.28 -2.37
CA LEU A 70 3.89 -15.72 -2.18
C LEU A 70 4.93 -16.12 -1.12
N GLY A 71 4.98 -15.42 0.00
CA GLY A 71 5.97 -15.73 1.04
C GLY A 71 7.41 -15.32 0.69
N GLY A 72 7.62 -14.67 -0.46
CA GLY A 72 8.89 -14.12 -0.91
C GLY A 72 9.37 -12.91 -0.11
N GLU A 73 10.26 -12.14 -0.73
CA GLU A 73 10.89 -10.96 -0.11
C GLU A 73 9.83 -9.94 0.32
N TYR A 74 10.10 -9.33 1.49
CA TYR A 74 9.31 -8.23 2.01
C TYR A 74 9.90 -6.92 1.50
N HIS A 75 9.09 -6.16 0.77
CA HIS A 75 9.43 -4.79 0.39
C HIS A 75 8.74 -3.84 1.36
N CYS A 76 9.50 -3.01 2.07
CA CYS A 76 8.99 -2.03 3.03
C CYS A 76 9.56 -0.65 2.70
N TYR A 77 8.68 0.33 2.49
CA TYR A 77 9.03 1.72 2.21
C TYR A 77 8.39 2.60 3.28
N ASP A 78 9.16 3.01 4.29
CA ASP A 78 8.66 3.80 5.41
C ASP A 78 9.07 5.27 5.29
N TYR A 79 8.08 6.13 5.06
CA TYR A 79 8.25 7.58 5.02
C TYR A 79 7.40 8.31 6.06
N ARG A 80 6.93 7.63 7.11
CA ARG A 80 6.01 8.23 8.10
C ARG A 80 6.63 9.39 8.87
N ASP A 81 7.93 9.32 9.12
CA ASP A 81 8.69 10.35 9.83
C ASP A 81 9.00 11.59 8.96
N PHE A 82 8.68 11.56 7.67
CA PHE A 82 8.92 12.67 6.75
C PHE A 82 7.62 13.42 6.43
N ASP A 83 7.77 14.68 6.04
CA ASP A 83 6.65 15.43 5.47
C ASP A 83 6.31 14.87 4.08
N PRO A 84 5.01 14.74 3.75
CA PRO A 84 4.60 14.33 2.42
C PRO A 84 5.12 15.32 1.38
N ILE A 85 5.47 14.81 0.20
CA ILE A 85 5.81 15.68 -0.94
C ILE A 85 4.55 16.41 -1.43
N LEU A 86 3.41 15.73 -1.41
CA LEU A 86 2.14 16.29 -1.83
C LEU A 86 1.63 17.33 -0.82
N SER A 87 1.04 18.40 -1.35
CA SER A 87 0.28 19.35 -0.54
C SER A 87 -0.97 18.69 0.03
N LYS A 88 -1.55 19.33 1.04
CA LYS A 88 -2.81 18.88 1.64
C LYS A 88 -3.94 18.80 0.60
N GLU A 89 -4.07 19.82 -0.24
CA GLU A 89 -5.08 19.87 -1.30
C GLU A 89 -4.89 18.77 -2.35
N GLU A 90 -3.64 18.42 -2.67
CA GLU A 90 -3.32 17.33 -3.59
C GLU A 90 -3.71 15.96 -2.98
N ILE A 91 -3.42 15.76 -1.69
CA ILE A 91 -3.78 14.54 -0.98
C ILE A 91 -5.30 14.38 -0.92
N GLU A 92 -6.05 15.44 -0.61
CA GLU A 92 -7.52 15.43 -0.54
C GLU A 92 -8.20 15.07 -1.88
N GLN A 93 -7.52 15.30 -3.02
CA GLN A 93 -8.03 14.96 -4.35
C GLN A 93 -7.72 13.53 -4.78
N ARG A 94 -6.80 12.85 -4.09
CA ARG A 94 -6.28 11.53 -4.44
C ARG A 94 -6.80 10.44 -3.49
N ASP A 95 -6.59 9.18 -3.87
CA ASP A 95 -7.03 8.02 -3.10
C ASP A 95 -5.86 7.05 -2.95
N LEU A 96 -5.17 7.12 -1.81
CA LEU A 96 -3.96 6.34 -1.56
C LEU A 96 -4.22 4.83 -1.65
N VAL A 97 -5.36 4.37 -1.12
CA VAL A 97 -5.71 2.95 -1.13
C VAL A 97 -5.97 2.47 -2.55
N GLN A 98 -6.77 3.20 -3.33
CA GLN A 98 -7.07 2.82 -4.71
C GLN A 98 -5.81 2.87 -5.59
N GLU A 99 -4.97 3.89 -5.44
CA GLU A 99 -3.73 4.00 -6.21
C GLU A 99 -2.75 2.87 -5.86
N THR A 100 -2.66 2.48 -4.59
CA THR A 100 -1.87 1.32 -4.16
C THR A 100 -2.44 0.04 -4.77
N TYR A 101 -3.75 -0.15 -4.69
CA TYR A 101 -4.45 -1.30 -5.28
C TYR A 101 -4.13 -1.42 -6.77
N ASP A 102 -4.27 -0.33 -7.53
CA ASP A 102 -4.02 -0.30 -8.97
C ASP A 102 -2.58 -0.74 -9.29
N ILE A 103 -1.59 -0.36 -8.48
CA ILE A 103 -0.20 -0.81 -8.67
C ILE A 103 -0.07 -2.31 -8.43
N VAL A 104 -0.63 -2.82 -7.33
CA VAL A 104 -0.46 -4.23 -6.94
C VAL A 104 -1.40 -5.19 -7.67
N SER A 105 -2.34 -4.66 -8.47
CA SER A 105 -3.22 -5.44 -9.34
C SER A 105 -2.94 -5.27 -10.84
N LYS A 106 -1.91 -4.49 -11.23
CA LYS A 106 -1.54 -4.28 -12.64
C LYS A 106 -0.99 -5.58 -13.25
N TYR A 107 -1.59 -5.96 -14.38
CA TYR A 107 -1.18 -7.03 -15.28
C TYR A 107 -0.26 -6.51 -16.38
#